data_AF-A0A9Q4L629-F1
#
_entry.id   AF-A0A9Q4L629-F1
#
_cell.length_a   1.000
_cell.length_b   1.000
_cell.length_c   1.000
_cell.angle_alpha   90.00
_cell.angle_beta   90.00
_cell.angle_gamma   90.00
#
_symmetry.space_group_name_H-M   'P 1'
#
loop_
_entity.id
_entity.type
_entity.pdbx_description
1 polymer ?
#
loop_
_entity_poly.entity_id
_entity_poly.type
_entity_poly.pdbx_seq_one_letter_code
_entity_poly.pdbx_strand_id
1 'polypeptide(L)'
;MAVTLPEAALAQYERFSLYNSPYPAHDGGCAIDLYPGTLVDGRTTAAPSPVAGTVRETRTVRAPPKSYAPEHDHLILLEPSASGPLAGLTVRILHVDPSVEAGDIVDRGDSLGSLVRAGFFAPWVDNHLHVGFRGADQNPYRASGSIPIELGASVRPLEWDGSGHVVSTGDTYAVLDAPAHPTPGAEFVGVRADRGGVLDGGLPHYDGGGLLGRSASIEPDEPFETVVSLNGDRLGVANGRTIAWDDVTVTANGEPITGLSLFCARDGDFGAKLICPDQAFERGERVRVRVRSSEAI
;
A
#
# COMPACT_ATOMS: atom_id res chain seq x y z
N MET A 1 14.72 -15.45 2.25
CA MET A 1 14.38 -15.55 0.81
C MET A 1 13.19 -14.64 0.59
N ALA A 2 13.22 -13.80 -0.44
CA ALA A 2 12.12 -12.91 -0.79
C ALA A 2 11.55 -13.32 -2.16
N VAL A 3 10.29 -12.97 -2.41
CA VAL A 3 9.58 -13.25 -3.66
C VAL A 3 9.51 -11.97 -4.48
N THR A 4 10.01 -11.98 -5.71
CA THR A 4 9.90 -10.80 -6.59
C THR A 4 8.60 -10.83 -7.36
N LEU A 5 7.74 -9.83 -7.16
CA LEU A 5 6.51 -9.66 -7.94
C LEU A 5 6.85 -8.95 -9.26
N PRO A 6 6.65 -9.56 -10.44
CA PRO A 6 7.07 -8.97 -11.71
C PRO A 6 6.38 -7.63 -12.01
N GLU A 7 7.08 -6.74 -12.71
CA GLU A 7 6.50 -5.46 -13.17
C GLU A 7 5.19 -5.65 -13.93
N ALA A 8 5.10 -6.65 -14.80
CA ALA A 8 3.89 -6.93 -15.56
C ALA A 8 2.70 -7.35 -14.68
N ALA A 9 2.94 -7.85 -13.46
CA ALA A 9 1.88 -8.09 -12.47
C ALA A 9 1.47 -6.79 -11.77
N LEU A 10 2.43 -5.92 -11.45
CA LEU A 10 2.14 -4.62 -10.82
C LEU A 10 1.44 -3.64 -11.79
N ALA A 11 1.83 -3.63 -13.06
CA ALA A 11 1.40 -2.65 -14.07
C ALA A 11 -0.09 -2.75 -14.46
N GLN A 12 -0.86 -3.70 -13.93
CA GLN A 12 -2.32 -3.74 -14.08
C GLN A 12 -3.08 -3.01 -12.95
N TYR A 13 -2.35 -2.55 -11.94
CA TYR A 13 -2.90 -1.82 -10.80
C TYR A 13 -2.47 -0.36 -10.88
N GLU A 14 -3.37 0.54 -10.50
CA GLU A 14 -3.10 1.98 -10.49
C GLU A 14 -2.22 2.36 -9.30
N ARG A 15 -2.39 1.68 -8.15
CA ARG A 15 -1.60 1.93 -6.93
C ARG A 15 -1.22 0.63 -6.24
N PHE A 16 -0.19 0.70 -5.42
CA PHE A 16 0.13 -0.36 -4.46
C PHE A 16 0.79 0.18 -3.19
N SER A 17 0.80 -0.64 -2.16
CA SER A 17 1.58 -0.41 -0.94
C SER A 17 2.05 -1.74 -0.33
N LEU A 18 3.27 -1.76 0.19
CA LEU A 18 3.83 -2.84 1.00
C LEU A 18 3.69 -2.58 2.51
N TYR A 19 3.47 -1.34 2.93
CA TYR A 19 3.55 -0.93 4.34
C TYR A 19 2.33 -0.14 4.87
N ASN A 20 1.40 0.29 4.01
CA ASN A 20 0.26 1.15 4.37
C ASN A 20 -1.00 0.33 4.72
N SER A 21 -0.90 -0.53 5.74
CA SER A 21 -1.97 -1.46 6.11
C SER A 21 -1.85 -1.86 7.59
N PRO A 22 -2.97 -2.12 8.30
CA PRO A 22 -2.93 -2.55 9.70
C PRO A 22 -2.56 -4.03 9.88
N TYR A 23 -2.39 -4.78 8.78
CA TYR A 23 -2.07 -6.20 8.85
C TYR A 23 -0.59 -6.42 9.17
N PRO A 24 -0.22 -7.26 10.15
CA PRO A 24 1.19 -7.47 10.55
C PRO A 24 2.13 -7.96 9.45
N ALA A 25 1.59 -8.46 8.33
CA ALA A 25 2.41 -8.82 7.17
C ALA A 25 3.05 -7.59 6.52
N HIS A 26 2.47 -6.40 6.68
CA HIS A 26 2.99 -5.15 6.13
C HIS A 26 4.16 -4.58 6.93
N ASP A 27 4.29 -4.90 8.23
CA ASP A 27 5.42 -4.46 9.07
C ASP A 27 6.80 -4.83 8.50
N GLY A 28 6.85 -5.91 7.70
CA GLY A 28 8.06 -6.38 7.00
C GLY A 28 7.98 -6.33 5.46
N GLY A 29 6.94 -5.73 4.89
CA GLY A 29 6.65 -5.81 3.45
C GLY A 29 6.50 -7.26 2.95
N CYS A 30 5.86 -8.10 3.76
CA CYS A 30 5.54 -9.50 3.44
C CYS A 30 4.13 -9.66 2.84
N ALA A 31 3.41 -8.56 2.66
CA ALA A 31 2.19 -8.48 1.89
C ALA A 31 2.19 -7.21 1.05
N ILE A 32 1.37 -7.19 0.00
CA ILE A 32 1.18 -6.04 -0.87
C ILE A 32 -0.32 -5.81 -1.07
N ASP A 33 -0.75 -4.57 -0.86
CA ASP A 33 -2.10 -4.13 -1.18
C ASP A 33 -2.08 -3.56 -2.60
N LEU A 34 -2.88 -4.14 -3.49
CA LEU A 34 -2.95 -3.81 -4.91
C LEU A 34 -4.29 -3.15 -5.22
N TYR A 35 -4.25 -1.93 -5.74
CA TYR A 35 -5.44 -1.11 -6.01
C TYR A 35 -5.69 -1.05 -7.52
N PRO A 36 -6.73 -1.75 -8.04
CA PRO A 36 -7.03 -1.77 -9.48
C PRO A 36 -7.54 -0.44 -10.03
N GLY A 37 -7.98 0.46 -9.15
CA GLY A 37 -8.51 1.78 -9.49
C GLY A 37 -8.68 2.63 -8.23
N THR A 38 -8.99 3.91 -8.41
CA THR A 38 -9.08 4.92 -7.34
C THR A 38 -10.52 5.39 -7.12
N LEU A 39 -10.72 6.36 -6.23
CA LEU A 39 -12.03 6.86 -5.81
C LEU A 39 -12.70 7.86 -6.77
N VAL A 40 -12.09 8.23 -7.90
CA VAL A 40 -12.59 9.34 -8.74
C VAL A 40 -14.05 9.12 -9.18
N ASP A 41 -14.48 7.86 -9.35
CA ASP A 41 -15.86 7.49 -9.69
C ASP A 41 -16.53 6.58 -8.63
N GLY A 42 -16.03 6.62 -7.39
CA GLY A 42 -16.43 5.71 -6.30
C GLY A 42 -15.42 4.57 -6.09
N ARG A 43 -15.71 3.67 -5.15
CA ARG A 43 -14.79 2.55 -4.86
C ARG A 43 -14.77 1.56 -6.00
N THR A 44 -13.57 1.24 -6.49
CA THR A 44 -13.38 0.14 -7.43
C THR A 44 -13.90 -1.18 -6.85
N THR A 45 -14.56 -1.95 -7.69
CA THR A 45 -15.09 -3.29 -7.37
C THR A 45 -14.38 -4.39 -8.15
N ALA A 46 -13.60 -4.06 -9.20
CA ALA A 46 -12.91 -5.07 -9.98
C ALA A 46 -11.81 -5.74 -9.16
N ALA A 47 -11.72 -7.07 -9.19
CA ALA A 47 -10.66 -7.84 -8.55
C ALA A 47 -9.84 -8.65 -9.57
N PRO A 48 -8.99 -7.99 -10.39
CA PRO A 48 -8.17 -8.69 -11.38
C PRO A 48 -7.09 -9.53 -10.70
N SER A 49 -6.92 -10.77 -11.17
CA SER A 49 -5.94 -11.71 -10.63
C SER A 49 -4.51 -11.20 -10.83
N PRO A 50 -3.67 -11.16 -9.77
CA PRO A 50 -2.28 -10.70 -9.89
C PRO A 50 -1.41 -11.66 -10.72
N VAL A 51 -1.82 -12.93 -10.83
CA VAL A 51 -1.03 -13.98 -11.47
C VAL A 51 -1.91 -14.99 -12.19
N ALA A 52 -1.34 -15.66 -13.19
CA ALA A 52 -1.98 -16.81 -13.81
C ALA A 52 -1.75 -18.08 -12.97
N GLY A 53 -2.75 -18.95 -12.90
CA GLY A 53 -2.67 -20.21 -12.15
C GLY A 53 -4.01 -20.89 -11.95
N THR A 54 -4.04 -21.84 -11.02
CA THR A 54 -5.24 -22.59 -10.67
C THR A 54 -5.74 -22.16 -9.30
N VAL A 55 -7.03 -21.89 -9.18
CA VAL A 55 -7.69 -21.64 -7.91
C VAL A 55 -7.69 -22.93 -7.11
N ARG A 56 -7.02 -22.93 -5.96
CA ARG A 56 -6.94 -24.10 -5.09
C ARG A 56 -8.17 -24.20 -4.20
N GLU A 57 -8.56 -23.09 -3.59
CA GLU A 57 -9.66 -23.02 -2.63
C GLU A 57 -10.10 -21.58 -2.41
N THR A 58 -11.39 -21.37 -2.15
CA THR A 58 -11.95 -20.13 -1.63
C THR A 58 -12.52 -20.36 -0.23
N ARG A 59 -12.29 -19.45 0.70
CA ARG A 59 -12.85 -19.51 2.06
C ARG A 59 -13.55 -18.21 2.42
N THR A 60 -14.68 -18.34 3.09
CA THR A 60 -15.40 -17.23 3.70
C THR A 60 -15.09 -17.18 5.20
N VAL A 61 -14.78 -15.99 5.69
CA VAL A 61 -14.51 -15.70 7.11
C VAL A 61 -15.41 -14.57 7.58
N ARG A 62 -15.71 -14.52 8.88
CA ARG A 62 -16.44 -13.38 9.44
C ARG A 62 -15.52 -12.17 9.54
N ALA A 63 -15.99 -11.03 9.05
CA ALA A 63 -15.33 -9.75 9.18
C ALA A 63 -15.68 -9.10 10.54
N PRO A 64 -14.81 -8.23 11.09
CA PRO A 64 -15.16 -7.37 12.21
C PRO A 64 -16.40 -6.53 11.87
N PRO A 65 -17.40 -6.43 12.77
CA PRO A 65 -18.61 -5.70 12.47
C PRO A 65 -18.32 -4.20 12.32
N LYS A 66 -18.65 -3.66 11.14
CA LYS A 66 -18.66 -2.22 10.84
C LYS A 66 -19.94 -1.89 10.08
N SER A 67 -20.50 -0.70 10.29
CA SER A 67 -21.76 -0.28 9.64
C SER A 67 -21.67 -0.23 8.11
N TYR A 68 -20.47 -0.08 7.55
CA TYR A 68 -20.21 0.00 6.12
C TYR A 68 -19.65 -1.29 5.50
N ALA A 69 -19.40 -2.32 6.29
CA ALA A 69 -18.78 -3.56 5.83
C ALA A 69 -19.79 -4.71 5.81
N PRO A 70 -19.72 -5.63 4.84
CA PRO A 70 -20.49 -6.87 4.91
C PRO A 70 -20.03 -7.72 6.10
N GLU A 71 -20.89 -8.66 6.50
CA GLU A 71 -20.61 -9.59 7.62
C GLU A 71 -19.39 -10.49 7.33
N HIS A 72 -19.10 -10.72 6.05
CA HIS A 72 -18.10 -11.67 5.60
C HIS A 72 -16.99 -11.01 4.78
N ASP A 73 -15.82 -11.62 4.87
CA ASP A 73 -14.65 -11.38 4.05
C ASP A 73 -14.15 -12.74 3.53
N HIS A 74 -13.21 -12.74 2.60
CA HIS A 74 -12.87 -13.92 1.84
C HIS A 74 -11.37 -14.08 1.66
N LEU A 75 -10.95 -15.33 1.50
CA LEU A 75 -9.59 -15.73 1.16
C LEU A 75 -9.65 -16.61 -0.08
N ILE A 76 -8.95 -16.23 -1.13
CA ILE A 76 -8.70 -17.05 -2.31
C ILE A 76 -7.26 -17.56 -2.21
N LEU A 77 -7.09 -18.87 -2.35
CA LEU A 77 -5.78 -19.51 -2.51
C LEU A 77 -5.60 -19.88 -3.97
N LEU A 78 -4.49 -19.42 -4.56
CA LEU A 78 -4.15 -19.66 -5.95
C LEU A 78 -2.76 -20.30 -6.04
N GLU A 79 -2.64 -21.35 -6.83
CA GLU A 79 -1.39 -22.02 -7.18
C GLU A 79 -0.88 -21.46 -8.52
N PRO A 80 0.22 -20.67 -8.53
CA PRO A 80 0.72 -20.07 -9.76
C PRO A 80 1.09 -21.12 -10.79
N SER A 81 0.96 -20.75 -12.07
CA SER A 81 1.38 -21.60 -13.19
C SER A 81 2.82 -22.08 -13.02
N ALA A 82 3.06 -23.37 -13.30
CA ALA A 82 4.34 -24.04 -13.11
C ALA A 82 5.49 -23.47 -13.97
N SER A 83 5.17 -22.74 -15.04
CA SER A 83 6.16 -22.07 -15.90
C SER A 83 6.50 -20.64 -15.46
N GLY A 84 5.84 -20.12 -14.42
CA GLY A 84 6.00 -18.74 -13.95
C GLY A 84 7.08 -18.57 -12.87
N PRO A 85 7.52 -17.32 -12.61
CA PRO A 85 8.54 -17.03 -11.60
C PRO A 85 8.07 -17.29 -10.16
N LEU A 86 6.77 -17.48 -9.96
CA LEU A 86 6.15 -17.77 -8.66
C LEU A 86 5.75 -19.25 -8.50
N ALA A 87 6.19 -20.12 -9.41
CA ALA A 87 5.89 -21.54 -9.39
C ALA A 87 6.30 -22.19 -8.05
N GLY A 88 5.47 -23.10 -7.54
CA GLY A 88 5.70 -23.79 -6.27
C GLY A 88 5.33 -22.98 -5.02
N LEU A 89 4.84 -21.75 -5.18
CA LEU A 89 4.27 -20.96 -4.09
C LEU A 89 2.74 -21.14 -4.01
N THR A 90 2.15 -20.70 -2.91
CA THR A 90 0.71 -20.43 -2.81
C THR A 90 0.51 -18.94 -2.64
N VAL A 91 -0.34 -18.34 -3.48
CA VAL A 91 -0.77 -16.95 -3.39
C VAL A 91 -2.02 -16.89 -2.54
N ARG A 92 -2.01 -16.03 -1.53
CA ARG A 92 -3.16 -15.67 -0.72
C ARG A 92 -3.68 -14.33 -1.20
N ILE A 93 -4.97 -14.26 -1.48
CA ILE A 93 -5.64 -13.03 -1.92
C ILE A 93 -6.86 -12.83 -1.02
N LEU A 94 -6.91 -11.70 -0.32
CA LEU A 94 -8.03 -11.33 0.55
C LEU A 94 -8.86 -10.19 -0.08
N HIS A 95 -10.03 -9.94 0.52
CA HIS A 95 -10.92 -8.82 0.19
C HIS A 95 -11.58 -8.92 -1.19
N VAL A 96 -11.85 -10.15 -1.64
CA VAL A 96 -12.55 -10.45 -2.89
C VAL A 96 -13.69 -11.42 -2.63
N ASP A 97 -14.93 -11.01 -2.84
CA ASP A 97 -16.08 -11.91 -2.93
C ASP A 97 -15.94 -12.72 -4.22
N PRO A 98 -15.62 -14.02 -4.13
CA PRO A 98 -15.11 -14.77 -5.27
C PRO A 98 -16.23 -15.13 -6.26
N SER A 99 -15.95 -14.98 -7.55
CA SER A 99 -16.75 -15.56 -8.64
C SER A 99 -16.11 -16.80 -9.26
N VAL A 100 -15.04 -17.30 -8.63
CA VAL A 100 -14.23 -18.45 -9.06
C VAL A 100 -14.33 -19.56 -8.03
N GLU A 101 -14.15 -20.80 -8.46
CA GLU A 101 -14.22 -22.01 -7.64
C GLU A 101 -12.93 -22.82 -7.70
N ALA A 102 -12.77 -23.79 -6.79
CA ALA A 102 -11.61 -24.67 -6.77
C ALA A 102 -11.50 -25.48 -8.08
N GLY A 103 -10.34 -25.44 -8.72
CA GLY A 103 -10.06 -26.06 -10.01
C GLY A 103 -10.14 -25.10 -11.20
N ASP A 104 -10.71 -23.90 -11.03
CA ASP A 104 -10.73 -22.89 -12.09
C ASP A 104 -9.32 -22.43 -12.45
N ILE A 105 -9.08 -22.25 -13.74
CA ILE A 105 -7.84 -21.70 -14.27
C ILE A 105 -8.09 -20.24 -14.61
N VAL A 106 -7.23 -19.36 -14.12
CA VAL A 106 -7.29 -17.92 -14.40
C VAL A 106 -5.97 -17.46 -15.00
N ASP A 107 -6.04 -16.55 -15.95
CA ASP A 107 -4.90 -15.77 -16.41
C ASP A 107 -4.70 -14.53 -15.54
N ARG A 108 -3.53 -13.91 -15.65
CA ARG A 108 -3.28 -12.61 -15.01
C ARG A 108 -4.24 -11.58 -15.61
N GLY A 109 -4.94 -10.86 -14.74
CA GLY A 109 -5.93 -9.84 -15.12
C GLY A 109 -7.36 -10.37 -15.18
N ASP A 110 -7.56 -11.69 -15.22
CA ASP A 110 -8.90 -12.27 -15.14
C ASP A 110 -9.58 -11.91 -13.82
N SER A 111 -10.90 -11.73 -13.87
CA SER A 111 -11.67 -11.41 -12.68
C SER A 111 -11.70 -12.58 -11.70
N LEU A 112 -11.26 -12.33 -10.47
CA LEU A 112 -11.45 -13.25 -9.35
C LEU A 112 -12.83 -13.08 -8.68
N GLY A 113 -13.53 -12.00 -8.97
CA GLY A 113 -14.80 -11.63 -8.35
C GLY A 113 -14.90 -10.14 -8.12
N SER A 114 -15.53 -9.74 -7.01
CA SER A 114 -15.73 -8.33 -6.65
C SER A 114 -15.01 -7.95 -5.35
N LEU A 115 -14.34 -6.82 -5.32
CA LEU A 115 -13.69 -6.32 -4.11
C LEU A 115 -14.70 -6.04 -2.99
N VAL A 116 -14.36 -6.49 -1.79
CA VAL A 116 -15.14 -6.31 -0.58
C VAL A 116 -14.58 -5.15 0.23
N ARG A 117 -15.46 -4.26 0.68
CA ARG A 117 -15.09 -3.26 1.69
C ARG A 117 -14.99 -3.94 3.05
N ALA A 118 -13.83 -4.51 3.35
CA ALA A 118 -13.63 -5.33 4.53
C ALA A 118 -13.84 -4.55 5.84
N GLY A 119 -14.41 -5.20 6.85
CA GLY A 119 -14.58 -4.62 8.20
C GLY A 119 -13.26 -4.35 8.93
N PHE A 120 -12.14 -4.83 8.38
CA PHE A 120 -10.78 -4.56 8.83
C PHE A 120 -10.24 -3.20 8.36
N PHE A 121 -10.85 -2.61 7.32
CA PHE A 121 -10.37 -1.35 6.76
C PHE A 121 -10.69 -0.17 7.68
N ALA A 122 -9.73 0.75 7.80
CA ALA A 122 -10.04 2.07 8.32
C ALA A 122 -10.92 2.85 7.31
N PRO A 123 -11.71 3.84 7.75
CA PRO A 123 -12.66 4.53 6.88
C PRO A 123 -12.06 5.17 5.61
N TRP A 124 -10.79 5.57 5.66
CA TRP A 124 -10.02 6.20 4.58
C TRP A 124 -9.35 5.22 3.62
N VAL A 125 -9.40 3.92 3.90
CA VAL A 125 -8.76 2.90 3.07
C VAL A 125 -9.66 2.57 1.87
N ASP A 126 -9.04 2.55 0.69
CA ASP A 126 -9.68 2.20 -0.56
C ASP A 126 -9.75 0.69 -0.73
N ASN A 127 -10.70 0.19 -1.51
CA ASN A 127 -10.79 -1.24 -1.80
C ASN A 127 -9.55 -1.70 -2.57
N HIS A 128 -8.95 -2.82 -2.16
CA HIS A 128 -7.75 -3.39 -2.74
C HIS A 128 -7.72 -4.90 -2.56
N LEU A 129 -6.89 -5.57 -3.35
CA LEU A 129 -6.51 -6.95 -3.10
C LEU A 129 -5.34 -6.94 -2.11
N HIS A 130 -5.51 -7.58 -0.96
CA HIS A 130 -4.39 -7.85 -0.06
C HIS A 130 -3.74 -9.18 -0.45
N VAL A 131 -2.48 -9.14 -0.89
CA VAL A 131 -1.78 -10.29 -1.48
C VAL A 131 -0.56 -10.68 -0.67
N GLY A 132 -0.41 -11.98 -0.41
CA GLY A 132 0.78 -12.54 0.25
C GLY A 132 1.16 -13.91 -0.29
N PHE A 133 2.41 -14.30 -0.10
CA PHE A 133 2.95 -15.56 -0.63
C PHE A 133 3.32 -16.54 0.48
N ARG A 134 3.15 -17.82 0.21
CA ARG A 134 3.53 -18.94 1.08
C ARG A 134 4.36 -19.94 0.29
N GLY A 135 5.41 -20.47 0.91
CA GLY A 135 6.11 -21.66 0.43
C GLY A 135 5.27 -22.92 0.66
N ALA A 136 5.62 -24.00 -0.03
CA ALA A 136 4.86 -25.26 -0.03
C ALA A 136 4.56 -25.82 1.38
N ASP A 137 5.50 -25.70 2.31
CA ASP A 137 5.37 -26.25 3.67
C ASP A 137 4.71 -25.27 4.67
N GLN A 138 4.44 -24.03 4.26
CA GLN A 138 3.86 -23.02 5.15
C GLN A 138 2.34 -23.13 5.19
N ASN A 139 1.75 -22.97 6.37
CA ASN A 139 0.29 -22.99 6.53
C ASN A 139 -0.36 -21.84 5.72
N PRO A 140 -1.15 -22.14 4.69
CA PRO A 140 -1.68 -21.12 3.79
C PRO A 140 -2.92 -20.43 4.36
N TYR A 141 -3.36 -20.74 5.58
CA TYR A 141 -4.54 -20.16 6.23
C TYR A 141 -4.20 -19.20 7.37
N ARG A 142 -2.99 -19.28 7.94
CA ARG A 142 -2.51 -18.34 8.97
C ARG A 142 -2.35 -16.94 8.37
N ALA A 143 -2.84 -15.92 9.08
CA ALA A 143 -2.67 -14.51 8.70
C ALA A 143 -1.18 -14.15 8.62
N SER A 144 -0.37 -14.60 9.59
CA SER A 144 1.08 -14.44 9.60
C SER A 144 1.82 -15.51 8.79
N GLY A 145 3.11 -15.29 8.58
CA GLY A 145 4.02 -16.24 7.92
C GLY A 145 4.21 -16.01 6.42
N SER A 146 3.80 -14.85 5.89
CA SER A 146 4.12 -14.49 4.51
C SER A 146 5.60 -14.29 4.30
N ILE A 147 6.07 -14.64 3.11
CA ILE A 147 7.44 -14.40 2.66
C ILE A 147 7.58 -12.92 2.28
N PRO A 148 8.71 -12.25 2.56
CA PRO A 148 8.98 -10.88 2.09
C PRO A 148 8.81 -10.75 0.57
N ILE A 149 8.23 -9.63 0.11
CA ILE A 149 7.99 -9.34 -1.31
C ILE A 149 8.99 -8.29 -1.79
N GLU A 150 9.70 -8.54 -2.89
CA GLU A 150 10.44 -7.52 -3.63
C GLU A 150 9.64 -7.04 -4.85
N LEU A 151 9.82 -5.76 -5.20
CA LEU A 151 9.17 -5.18 -6.37
C LEU A 151 10.02 -5.45 -7.62
N GLY A 152 9.42 -6.07 -8.63
CA GLY A 152 10.00 -6.20 -9.95
C GLY A 152 9.87 -4.94 -10.80
N ALA A 153 9.20 -3.89 -10.31
CA ALA A 153 9.07 -2.59 -10.93
C ALA A 153 9.92 -1.54 -10.21
N SER A 154 10.51 -0.60 -10.95
CA SER A 154 11.10 0.59 -10.37
C SER A 154 10.03 1.57 -9.91
N VAL A 155 10.27 2.24 -8.78
CA VAL A 155 9.42 3.34 -8.30
C VAL A 155 10.24 4.61 -8.30
N ARG A 156 9.74 5.65 -8.98
CA ARG A 156 10.38 6.95 -9.07
C ARG A 156 10.05 7.81 -7.84
N PRO A 157 11.07 8.29 -7.11
CA PRO A 157 10.85 9.21 -6.01
C PRO A 157 10.55 10.63 -6.52
N LEU A 158 9.44 11.22 -6.05
CA LEU A 158 9.03 12.58 -6.37
C LEU A 158 9.25 13.53 -5.20
N GLU A 159 9.97 14.62 -5.46
CA GLU A 159 10.17 15.68 -4.47
C GLU A 159 8.84 16.37 -4.14
N TRP A 160 8.63 16.63 -2.86
CA TRP A 160 7.45 17.31 -2.37
C TRP A 160 7.84 18.18 -1.17
N ASP A 161 7.64 19.49 -1.29
CA ASP A 161 8.01 20.48 -0.26
C ASP A 161 7.04 20.53 0.94
N GLY A 162 6.10 19.61 0.98
CA GLY A 162 5.04 19.54 1.99
C GLY A 162 3.83 20.41 1.66
N SER A 163 3.78 21.10 0.51
CA SER A 163 2.66 21.97 0.15
C SER A 163 1.87 21.48 -1.06
N GLY A 164 0.62 21.90 -1.16
CA GLY A 164 -0.27 21.61 -2.29
C GLY A 164 -1.65 22.22 -2.10
N HIS A 165 -2.52 22.08 -3.09
CA HIS A 165 -3.93 22.46 -3.03
C HIS A 165 -4.79 21.21 -2.97
N VAL A 166 -5.84 21.25 -2.17
CA VAL A 166 -6.77 20.13 -2.01
C VAL A 166 -7.57 19.93 -3.31
N VAL A 167 -7.43 18.77 -3.92
CA VAL A 167 -8.15 18.39 -5.16
C VAL A 167 -9.27 17.39 -4.91
N SER A 168 -9.15 16.59 -3.85
CA SER A 168 -10.16 15.61 -3.47
C SER A 168 -10.31 15.56 -1.95
N THR A 169 -11.53 15.29 -1.49
CA THR A 169 -11.88 15.14 -0.08
C THR A 169 -12.84 13.98 0.09
N GLY A 170 -12.75 13.31 1.23
CA GLY A 170 -13.77 12.39 1.73
C GLY A 170 -13.97 12.62 3.23
N ASP A 171 -14.86 11.85 3.85
CA ASP A 171 -15.25 12.04 5.26
C ASP A 171 -14.08 12.02 6.24
N THR A 172 -12.97 11.38 5.88
CA THR A 172 -11.81 11.18 6.77
C THR A 172 -10.46 11.51 6.13
N TYR A 173 -10.44 12.09 4.93
CA TYR A 173 -9.20 12.36 4.22
C TYR A 173 -9.31 13.54 3.25
N ALA A 174 -8.15 14.11 2.91
CA ALA A 174 -7.98 15.04 1.80
C ALA A 174 -6.79 14.59 0.92
N VAL A 175 -6.81 14.92 -0.36
CA VAL A 175 -5.72 14.64 -1.31
C VAL A 175 -5.27 15.97 -1.91
N LEU A 176 -3.96 16.20 -1.92
CA LEU A 176 -3.35 17.37 -2.54
C LEU A 176 -3.00 17.11 -4.02
N ASP A 177 -2.87 18.17 -4.80
CA ASP A 177 -2.36 18.16 -6.19
C ASP A 177 -0.84 17.91 -6.30
N ALA A 178 -0.15 17.75 -5.17
CA ALA A 178 1.30 17.64 -5.11
C ALA A 178 1.76 16.50 -4.19
N PRO A 179 2.86 15.81 -4.54
CA PRO A 179 3.61 15.94 -5.80
C PRO A 179 2.84 15.34 -6.98
N ALA A 180 2.94 15.97 -8.16
CA ALA A 180 2.22 15.54 -9.36
C ALA A 180 2.97 14.45 -10.12
N HIS A 181 2.25 13.46 -10.64
CA HIS A 181 2.82 12.41 -11.48
C HIS A 181 3.26 12.97 -12.85
N PRO A 182 4.55 12.88 -13.23
CA PRO A 182 5.05 13.50 -14.47
C PRO A 182 4.65 12.77 -15.74
N THR A 183 4.54 11.43 -15.69
CA THR A 183 4.16 10.58 -16.83
C THR A 183 3.19 9.47 -16.41
N PRO A 184 1.91 9.80 -16.11
CA PRO A 184 0.91 8.83 -15.68
C PRO A 184 0.80 7.64 -16.64
N GLY A 185 0.65 6.44 -16.10
CA GLY A 185 0.57 5.20 -16.86
C GLY A 185 1.92 4.67 -17.37
N ALA A 186 3.04 5.39 -17.22
CA ALA A 186 4.34 4.92 -17.71
C ALA A 186 5.19 4.23 -16.63
N GLU A 187 5.13 4.72 -15.39
CA GLU A 187 5.97 4.28 -14.27
C GLU A 187 5.20 4.39 -12.96
N PHE A 188 5.71 3.77 -11.89
CA PHE A 188 5.23 4.03 -10.54
C PHE A 188 6.01 5.19 -9.93
N VAL A 189 5.32 6.03 -9.17
CA VAL A 189 5.87 7.16 -8.42
C VAL A 189 5.47 7.06 -6.95
N GLY A 190 6.19 7.78 -6.09
CA GLY A 190 5.78 8.01 -4.71
C GLY A 190 6.52 9.18 -4.07
N VAL A 191 6.13 9.56 -2.85
CA VAL A 191 6.75 10.70 -2.14
C VAL A 191 8.20 10.37 -1.78
N ARG A 192 9.13 11.22 -2.20
CA ARG A 192 10.57 11.06 -1.95
C ARG A 192 10.93 11.40 -0.51
N ALA A 193 11.72 10.56 0.15
CA ALA A 193 12.43 10.94 1.38
C ALA A 193 13.65 11.82 1.04
N ASP A 194 14.09 12.70 1.95
CA ASP A 194 15.16 13.69 1.67
C ASP A 194 16.46 13.06 1.15
N ARG A 195 16.81 11.87 1.66
CA ARG A 195 18.00 11.10 1.26
C ARG A 195 17.76 10.11 0.12
N GLY A 196 16.63 10.24 -0.58
CA GLY A 196 16.23 9.36 -1.68
C GLY A 196 15.40 8.15 -1.21
N GLY A 197 14.87 7.42 -2.20
CA GLY A 197 13.85 6.39 -1.98
C GLY A 197 12.44 6.98 -1.86
N VAL A 198 11.45 6.11 -1.99
CA VAL A 198 10.02 6.40 -1.88
C VAL A 198 9.50 5.98 -0.51
N LEU A 199 8.79 6.87 0.17
CA LEU A 199 8.09 6.56 1.41
C LEU A 199 6.80 5.78 1.11
N ASP A 200 6.57 4.73 1.88
CA ASP A 200 5.37 3.90 1.86
C ASP A 200 4.91 3.65 3.31
N GLY A 201 3.60 3.63 3.57
CA GLY A 201 3.07 3.43 4.92
C GLY A 201 2.15 4.52 5.44
N GLY A 202 1.51 4.23 6.58
CA GLY A 202 0.66 5.18 7.31
C GLY A 202 1.46 5.93 8.36
N LEU A 203 1.94 7.12 8.04
CA LEU A 203 2.77 7.94 8.94
C LEU A 203 1.89 8.83 9.83
N PRO A 204 1.89 8.71 11.17
CA PRO A 204 2.44 7.63 11.99
C PRO A 204 1.34 6.68 12.50
N HIS A 205 0.17 6.62 11.82
CA HIS A 205 -0.98 5.85 12.29
C HIS A 205 -0.88 4.33 12.09
N TYR A 206 0.22 3.85 11.51
CA TYR A 206 0.66 2.46 11.58
C TYR A 206 2.05 2.39 12.23
N ASP A 207 2.40 1.25 12.82
CA ASP A 207 3.62 1.09 13.64
C ASP A 207 4.93 1.29 12.85
N GLY A 208 4.89 1.17 11.51
CA GLY A 208 6.06 1.32 10.66
C GLY A 208 5.74 1.65 9.20
N GLY A 209 6.80 1.68 8.39
CA GLY A 209 6.76 2.06 6.99
C GLY A 209 7.84 1.43 6.12
N GLY A 210 7.87 1.87 4.87
CA GLY A 210 8.79 1.41 3.84
C GLY A 210 9.59 2.55 3.20
N LEU A 211 10.84 2.27 2.87
CA LEU A 211 11.71 3.07 2.01
C LEU A 211 12.03 2.28 0.74
N LEU A 212 11.25 2.50 -0.32
CA LEU A 212 11.29 1.73 -1.56
C LEU A 212 12.21 2.37 -2.60
N GLY A 213 12.71 1.58 -3.55
CA GLY A 213 13.47 2.09 -4.71
C GLY A 213 14.82 2.71 -4.37
N ARG A 214 15.34 2.54 -3.14
CA ARG A 214 16.72 2.91 -2.82
C ARG A 214 17.62 1.86 -3.47
N SER A 215 18.41 2.28 -4.46
CA SER A 215 19.44 1.42 -5.04
C SER A 215 20.30 0.87 -3.91
N ALA A 216 20.51 -0.44 -3.87
CA ALA A 216 21.48 -1.10 -2.99
C ALA A 216 22.92 -0.78 -3.43
N SER A 217 23.21 0.46 -3.84
CA SER A 217 24.53 1.04 -3.65
C SER A 217 24.69 1.27 -2.15
N ILE A 218 24.83 0.16 -1.42
CA ILE A 218 25.45 0.14 -0.11
C ILE A 218 26.86 0.64 -0.41
N GLU A 219 27.05 1.95 -0.30
CA GLU A 219 28.39 2.47 -0.01
C GLU A 219 28.91 1.59 1.14
N PRO A 220 30.11 1.02 1.06
CA PRO A 220 30.58 0.02 2.04
C PRO A 220 30.51 0.46 3.51
N ASP A 221 30.34 1.76 3.76
CA ASP A 221 30.21 2.41 5.06
C ASP A 221 28.77 2.89 5.39
N GLU A 222 27.75 2.50 4.64
CA GLU A 222 26.38 2.93 4.92
C GLU A 222 25.90 2.33 6.26
N PRO A 223 25.50 3.16 7.24
CA PRO A 223 25.12 2.67 8.56
C PRO A 223 23.93 1.71 8.46
N PHE A 224 23.96 0.66 9.28
CA PHE A 224 22.92 -0.39 9.35
C PHE A 224 21.51 0.20 9.56
N GLU A 225 21.46 1.38 10.16
CA GLU A 225 20.28 2.17 10.41
C GLU A 225 20.42 3.56 9.76
N THR A 226 19.48 3.94 8.90
CA THR A 226 19.45 5.25 8.25
C THR A 226 18.33 6.11 8.82
N VAL A 227 18.65 7.31 9.31
CA VAL A 227 17.63 8.31 9.63
C VAL A 227 16.85 8.69 8.37
N VAL A 228 15.53 8.62 8.45
CA VAL A 228 14.60 9.01 7.39
C VAL A 228 13.99 10.37 7.75
N SER A 229 13.95 11.28 6.77
CA SER A 229 13.35 12.60 6.91
C SER A 229 12.57 13.00 5.66
N LEU A 230 11.61 13.91 5.84
CA LEU A 230 10.84 14.54 4.77
C LEU A 230 10.80 16.04 5.05
N ASN A 231 11.28 16.85 4.11
CA ASN A 231 11.34 18.31 4.24
C ASN A 231 12.17 18.78 5.45
N GLY A 232 13.21 18.04 5.79
CA GLY A 232 14.06 18.27 6.96
C GLY A 232 13.45 17.79 8.28
N ASP A 233 12.20 17.33 8.28
CA ASP A 233 11.54 16.79 9.47
C ASP A 233 11.87 15.30 9.61
N ARG A 234 12.41 14.91 10.76
CA ARG A 234 12.75 13.51 11.05
C ARG A 234 11.48 12.68 11.22
N LEU A 235 11.42 11.54 10.53
CA LEU A 235 10.28 10.62 10.54
C LEU A 235 10.54 9.35 11.36
N GLY A 236 11.77 8.86 11.34
CA GLY A 236 12.11 7.54 11.89
C GLY A 236 13.49 7.04 11.50
N VAL A 237 13.68 5.73 11.66
CA VAL A 237 14.91 5.01 11.30
C VAL A 237 14.58 3.83 10.42
N ALA A 238 15.25 3.74 9.27
CA ALA A 238 15.16 2.61 8.36
C ALA A 238 16.25 1.57 8.67
N ASN A 239 15.86 0.30 8.79
CA ASN A 239 16.75 -0.87 8.73
C ASN A 239 16.45 -1.62 7.43
N GLY A 240 17.39 -1.56 6.48
CA GLY A 240 17.13 -1.94 5.10
C GLY A 240 16.03 -1.05 4.51
N ARG A 241 14.92 -1.65 4.07
CA ARG A 241 13.76 -0.92 3.55
C ARG A 241 12.65 -0.67 4.59
N THR A 242 12.68 -1.31 5.76
CA THR A 242 11.63 -1.14 6.77
C THR A 242 11.98 0.03 7.68
N ILE A 243 11.02 0.92 7.89
CA ILE A 243 11.15 2.11 8.74
C ILE A 243 10.37 1.86 10.03
N ALA A 244 11.02 2.08 11.18
CA ALA A 244 10.34 2.33 12.44
C ALA A 244 10.09 3.83 12.54
N TRP A 245 8.82 4.24 12.61
CA TRP A 245 8.49 5.64 12.83
C TRP A 245 8.88 6.06 14.24
N ASP A 246 9.30 7.31 14.38
CA ASP A 246 9.39 7.93 15.70
C ASP A 246 8.00 8.31 16.21
N ASP A 247 7.92 8.68 17.48
CA ASP A 247 6.74 9.36 18.03
C ASP A 247 6.66 10.79 17.46
N VAL A 248 5.93 10.92 16.36
CA VAL A 248 5.75 12.17 15.63
C VAL A 248 4.28 12.52 15.49
N THR A 249 4.04 13.79 15.22
CA THR A 249 2.73 14.31 14.83
C THR A 249 2.83 14.98 13.48
N VAL A 250 1.92 14.63 12.58
CA VAL A 250 1.74 15.30 11.30
C VAL A 250 0.81 16.48 11.51
N THR A 251 1.19 17.63 10.96
CA THR A 251 0.38 18.85 11.01
C THR A 251 0.03 19.30 9.60
N ALA A 252 -1.18 19.82 9.41
CA ALA A 252 -1.64 20.48 8.20
C ALA A 252 -2.02 21.93 8.55
N ASN A 253 -1.36 22.90 7.91
CA ASN A 253 -1.47 24.32 8.24
C ASN A 253 -1.16 24.66 9.72
N GLY A 254 -0.35 23.80 10.38
CA GLY A 254 0.03 23.95 11.77
C GLY A 254 -0.87 23.18 12.76
N GLU A 255 -2.03 22.70 12.32
CA GLU A 255 -2.95 21.93 13.14
C GLU A 255 -2.66 20.41 13.03
N PRO A 256 -2.67 19.65 14.14
CA PRO A 256 -2.47 18.20 14.11
C PRO A 256 -3.54 17.47 13.28
N ILE A 257 -3.11 16.48 12.50
CA ILE A 257 -3.98 15.52 11.82
C ILE A 257 -3.52 14.10 12.16
N THR A 258 -4.35 13.09 11.86
CA THR A 258 -4.02 11.68 12.12
C THR A 258 -2.76 11.23 11.37
N GLY A 259 -2.50 11.75 10.17
CA GLY A 259 -1.25 11.43 9.48
C GLY A 259 -1.26 11.61 7.97
N LEU A 260 -0.27 11.01 7.33
CA LEU A 260 -0.17 10.83 5.88
C LEU A 260 -0.37 9.36 5.53
N SER A 261 -1.07 9.11 4.42
CA SER A 261 -1.17 7.80 3.80
C SER A 261 -0.24 7.79 2.57
N LEU A 262 0.90 7.12 2.70
CA LEU A 262 1.97 7.09 1.70
C LEU A 262 1.88 5.76 0.94
N PHE A 263 1.99 5.81 -0.38
CA PHE A 263 1.84 4.67 -1.28
C PHE A 263 2.50 4.96 -2.63
N CYS A 264 2.61 3.93 -3.48
CA CYS A 264 3.07 4.06 -4.85
C CYS A 264 1.89 4.14 -5.81
N ALA A 265 1.96 5.02 -6.81
CA ALA A 265 0.90 5.23 -7.78
C ALA A 265 1.44 5.31 -9.20
N ARG A 266 0.60 4.97 -10.17
CA ARG A 266 0.83 5.10 -11.61
C ARG A 266 -0.24 5.95 -12.29
N ASP A 267 -1.36 6.17 -11.62
CA ASP A 267 -2.43 7.04 -12.10
C ASP A 267 -2.04 8.53 -12.09
N GLY A 268 -2.83 9.33 -12.81
CA GLY A 268 -2.65 10.78 -12.89
C GLY A 268 -3.17 11.56 -11.68
N ASP A 269 -3.91 10.91 -10.79
CA ASP A 269 -4.52 11.51 -9.60
C ASP A 269 -3.60 11.40 -8.37
N PHE A 270 -2.32 11.12 -8.58
CA PHE A 270 -1.34 11.02 -7.51
C PHE A 270 -1.09 12.37 -6.85
N GLY A 271 -1.03 12.33 -5.53
CA GLY A 271 -0.63 13.43 -4.67
C GLY A 271 -0.69 13.00 -3.20
N ALA A 272 -0.20 13.85 -2.30
CA ALA A 272 -0.15 13.52 -0.87
C ALA A 272 -1.57 13.35 -0.29
N LYS A 273 -1.83 12.20 0.35
CA LYS A 273 -3.11 11.88 1.00
C LYS A 273 -2.99 12.11 2.52
N LEU A 274 -3.78 13.04 3.02
CA LEU A 274 -3.89 13.43 4.43
C LEU A 274 -5.01 12.61 5.08
N ILE A 275 -4.75 12.07 6.27
CA ILE A 275 -5.76 11.41 7.09
C ILE A 275 -6.18 12.37 8.20
N CYS A 276 -7.45 12.79 8.17
CA CYS A 276 -7.98 13.88 8.98
C CYS A 276 -9.48 13.68 9.28
N PRO A 277 -9.86 12.64 10.07
CA PRO A 277 -11.26 12.41 10.45
C PRO A 277 -11.85 13.54 11.30
N ASP A 278 -11.01 14.31 12.00
CA ASP A 278 -11.43 15.36 12.93
C ASP A 278 -11.36 16.77 12.31
N GLN A 279 -10.94 16.88 11.04
CA GLN A 279 -10.77 18.17 10.35
C GLN A 279 -11.21 18.07 8.89
N ALA A 280 -12.03 19.03 8.46
CA ALA A 280 -12.42 19.18 7.06
C ALA A 280 -11.49 20.14 6.33
N PHE A 281 -11.26 19.87 5.04
CA PHE A 281 -10.56 20.76 4.11
C PHE A 281 -11.48 21.09 2.94
N GLU A 282 -11.31 22.27 2.34
CA GLU A 282 -12.07 22.68 1.17
C GLU A 282 -11.29 22.43 -0.12
N ARG A 283 -11.97 22.03 -1.21
CA ARG A 283 -11.32 21.94 -2.53
C ARG A 283 -10.74 23.30 -2.93
N GLY A 284 -9.49 23.30 -3.35
CA GLY A 284 -8.72 24.52 -3.67
C GLY A 284 -8.00 25.14 -2.47
N GLU A 285 -8.26 24.67 -1.24
CA GLU A 285 -7.53 25.13 -0.06
C GLU A 285 -6.05 24.79 -0.19
N ARG A 286 -5.19 25.78 0.09
CA ARG A 286 -3.75 25.56 0.16
C ARG A 286 -3.39 24.97 1.51
N VAL A 287 -2.71 23.83 1.50
CA VAL A 287 -2.26 23.13 2.70
C VAL A 287 -0.74 23.09 2.72
N ARG A 288 -0.17 23.28 3.92
CA ARG A 288 1.23 22.99 4.22
C ARG A 288 1.32 21.92 5.30
N VAL A 289 1.90 20.79 4.94
CA VAL A 289 2.18 19.67 5.80
C VAL A 289 3.58 19.78 6.40
N ARG A 290 3.70 19.48 7.69
CA ARG A 290 4.97 19.34 8.43
C ARG A 290 4.88 18.17 9.39
N VAL A 291 6.02 17.60 9.74
CA VAL A 291 6.13 16.55 10.76
C VAL A 291 6.95 17.09 11.93
N ARG A 292 6.50 16.85 13.16
CA ARG A 292 7.20 17.30 14.37
C ARG A 292 7.28 16.16 15.35
N SER A 293 8.29 16.18 16.23
CA SER A 293 8.28 15.33 17.42
C SER A 293 7.01 15.62 18.23
N SER A 294 6.34 14.57 18.69
CA SER A 294 5.14 14.72 19.54
C SER A 294 5.43 15.46 20.84
N GLU A 295 6.68 15.43 21.33
CA GLU A 295 7.10 16.19 22.52
C GLU A 295 7.23 17.70 22.29
N ALA A 296 7.19 18.16 21.03
CA ALA A 296 7.41 19.55 20.63
C ALA A 296 6.12 20.30 20.23
N ILE A 297 4.95 19.72 20.50
CA ILE A 297 3.62 20.30 20.20
C ILE A 297 2.91 20.69 21.49
#